data_AF-A0A2P6Q412-F1
#
_entry.id   AF-A0A2P6Q412-F1
#
_cell.length_a   1.000
_cell.length_b   1.000
_cell.length_c   1.000
_cell.angle_alpha   90.00
_cell.angle_beta   90.00
_cell.angle_gamma   90.00
#
_symmetry.space_group_name_H-M   'P 1'
#
loop_
_entity.id
_entity.type
_entity.pdbx_description
1 polymer ?
#
loop_
_entity_poly.entity_id
_entity_poly.type
_entity_poly.pdbx_seq_one_letter_code
_entity_poly.pdbx_strand_id
1 'polypeptide(L)'
;MLSLQNLRSLSLDSWDERELLPPLGKLPFLEELSVSYMEKVKTVGDEFLGITGTQTSSSSSSSSSVLFPKLKQLTFHGMWEWKQWEGVGGRTENGGDEITIMPCLVSLRIEYCRQLMNLPLFLQKTPVRNVEIRKCRRSIRMPVWPENCEVEIFQDEEDPVIPDVSESDETEIESDEEITTTSCGWKALCG
;
A
#
# COMPACT_ATOMS: atom_id res chain seq x y z
N MET A 1 19.49 -13.14 -23.65
CA MET A 1 19.16 -11.93 -22.87
C MET A 1 17.83 -11.40 -23.40
N LEU A 2 16.78 -11.41 -22.58
CA LEU A 2 15.46 -10.91 -23.00
C LEU A 2 15.49 -9.38 -22.96
N SER A 3 15.29 -8.75 -24.11
CA SER A 3 15.20 -7.30 -24.23
C SER A 3 13.75 -6.88 -24.03
N LEU A 4 13.45 -6.14 -22.96
CA LEU A 4 12.12 -5.61 -22.66
C LEU A 4 11.86 -4.25 -23.33
N GLN A 5 12.59 -3.95 -24.41
CA GLN A 5 12.58 -2.64 -25.07
C GLN A 5 11.24 -2.26 -25.72
N ASN A 6 10.29 -3.17 -25.86
CA ASN A 6 8.95 -2.88 -26.39
C ASN A 6 7.83 -3.13 -25.35
N LEU A 7 8.20 -3.38 -24.09
CA LEU A 7 7.23 -3.67 -23.04
C LEU A 7 6.42 -2.41 -22.74
N ARG A 8 5.09 -2.49 -22.91
CA ARG A 8 4.16 -1.38 -22.68
C ARG A 8 3.35 -1.51 -21.41
N SER A 9 3.04 -2.74 -20.99
CA SER A 9 2.29 -3.00 -19.77
C SER A 9 3.03 -4.08 -18.98
N LEU A 10 3.17 -3.85 -17.69
CA LEU A 10 3.81 -4.78 -16.76
C LEU A 10 2.98 -4.86 -15.49
N SER A 11 2.61 -6.09 -15.11
CA SER A 11 2.01 -6.38 -13.81
C SER A 11 2.99 -7.26 -13.03
N LEU A 12 3.35 -6.82 -11.84
CA LEU A 12 4.07 -7.64 -10.86
C LEU A 12 3.08 -8.04 -9.78
N ASP A 13 2.97 -9.34 -9.49
CA ASP A 13 1.99 -9.88 -8.57
C ASP A 13 2.65 -10.93 -7.66
N SER A 14 2.36 -10.89 -6.36
CA SER A 14 2.68 -11.92 -5.37
C SER A 14 4.16 -12.37 -5.37
N TRP A 15 5.09 -11.44 -5.12
CA TRP A 15 6.51 -11.78 -4.90
C TRP A 15 6.85 -11.75 -3.40
N ASP A 16 6.47 -12.82 -2.72
CA ASP A 16 6.49 -12.92 -1.26
C ASP A 16 7.89 -13.01 -0.64
N GLU A 17 8.96 -13.07 -1.45
CA GLU A 17 10.34 -13.21 -0.97
C GLU A 17 11.21 -11.97 -1.16
N ARG A 18 10.74 -10.94 -1.88
CA ARG A 18 11.56 -9.78 -2.25
C ARG A 18 11.18 -8.56 -1.40
N GLU A 19 12.18 -7.98 -0.74
CA GLU A 19 12.01 -6.74 0.04
C GLU A 19 12.11 -5.47 -0.81
N LEU A 20 12.62 -5.60 -2.05
CA LEU A 20 12.86 -4.50 -2.98
C LEU A 20 12.19 -4.76 -4.32
N LEU A 21 11.65 -3.70 -4.92
CA LEU A 21 11.13 -3.76 -6.28
C LEU A 21 12.27 -3.81 -7.31
N PRO A 22 12.07 -4.47 -8.45
CA PRO A 22 13.07 -4.50 -9.51
C PRO A 22 13.28 -3.11 -10.13
N PRO A 23 14.44 -2.85 -10.75
CA PRO A 23 14.74 -1.58 -11.39
C PRO A 23 13.99 -1.43 -12.72
N LEU A 24 12.80 -0.82 -12.66
CA LEU A 24 11.89 -0.69 -13.81
C LEU A 24 11.97 0.70 -14.48
N GLY A 25 12.54 1.71 -13.82
CA GLY A 25 12.55 3.09 -14.34
C GLY A 25 13.29 3.30 -15.66
N LYS A 26 14.09 2.34 -16.11
CA LYS A 26 14.80 2.39 -17.40
C LYS A 26 14.01 1.79 -18.57
N LEU A 27 12.78 1.31 -18.35
CA LEU A 27 11.93 0.74 -19.42
C LEU A 27 11.40 1.87 -20.33
N PRO A 28 11.83 1.95 -21.61
CA PRO A 28 11.63 3.15 -22.43
C PRO A 28 10.22 3.29 -23.02
N PHE A 29 9.44 2.21 -23.05
CA PHE A 29 8.09 2.20 -23.63
C PHE A 29 7.00 1.75 -22.67
N LEU A 30 7.33 1.60 -21.39
CA LEU A 30 6.34 1.20 -20.40
C LEU A 30 5.32 2.33 -20.23
N GLU A 31 4.06 2.02 -20.49
CA GLU A 31 2.90 2.90 -20.37
C GLU A 31 2.07 2.58 -19.13
N GLU A 32 2.07 1.32 -18.70
CA GLU A 32 1.27 0.83 -17.58
C GLU A 32 2.11 -0.04 -16.66
N LEU A 33 2.06 0.25 -15.37
CA LEU A 33 2.72 -0.53 -14.34
C LEU A 33 1.75 -0.79 -13.19
N SER A 34 1.52 -2.06 -12.90
CA SER A 34 0.79 -2.53 -11.73
C SER A 34 1.71 -3.34 -10.84
N VAL A 35 1.68 -3.05 -9.54
CA VAL A 35 2.44 -3.75 -8.51
C VAL A 35 1.47 -4.16 -7.43
N SER A 36 1.26 -5.47 -7.31
CA SER A 36 0.23 -6.06 -6.48
C SER A 36 0.83 -7.08 -5.51
N TYR A 37 0.30 -7.12 -4.28
CA TYR A 37 0.60 -8.17 -3.29
C TYR A 37 2.11 -8.39 -3.04
N MET A 38 2.87 -7.30 -3.00
CA MET A 38 4.30 -7.31 -2.67
C MET A 38 4.50 -7.20 -1.16
N GLU A 39 4.15 -8.25 -0.42
CA GLU A 39 4.00 -8.18 1.04
C GLU A 39 5.27 -7.74 1.76
N LYS A 40 6.46 -8.18 1.34
CA LYS A 40 7.73 -7.85 2.02
C LYS A 40 8.31 -6.48 1.67
N VAL A 41 7.73 -5.77 0.69
CA VAL A 41 8.24 -4.47 0.26
C VAL A 41 7.81 -3.41 1.27
N LYS A 42 8.78 -2.94 2.06
CA LYS A 42 8.57 -1.91 3.10
C LYS A 42 8.81 -0.50 2.59
N THR A 43 9.75 -0.36 1.67
CA THR A 43 10.11 0.92 1.06
C THR A 43 10.19 0.73 -0.44
N VAL A 44 9.60 1.67 -1.18
CA VAL A 44 9.87 1.84 -2.61
C VAL A 44 10.87 2.98 -2.71
N GLY A 45 12.08 2.70 -3.16
CA GLY A 45 13.17 3.68 -3.23
C GLY A 45 13.74 3.88 -4.65
N ASP A 46 14.94 4.44 -4.71
CA ASP A 46 15.67 4.75 -5.95
C ASP A 46 16.00 3.49 -6.79
N GLU A 47 16.04 2.31 -6.16
CA GLU A 47 16.22 1.04 -6.83
C GLU A 47 15.11 0.77 -7.83
N PHE A 48 13.86 1.10 -7.50
CA PHE A 48 12.71 0.96 -8.39
C PHE A 48 12.82 1.86 -9.63
N LEU A 49 13.34 3.08 -9.42
CA LEU A 49 13.62 4.04 -10.49
C LEU A 49 14.82 3.61 -11.37
N GLY A 50 15.56 2.57 -10.96
CA GLY A 50 16.74 2.07 -11.68
C GLY A 50 17.98 2.95 -11.52
N ILE A 51 18.02 3.79 -10.48
CA ILE A 51 19.17 4.63 -10.14
C ILE A 51 20.14 3.77 -9.33
N THR A 52 21.13 3.21 -10.02
CA THR A 52 22.23 2.47 -9.38
C THR A 52 23.42 3.41 -9.17
N GLY A 53 24.08 3.35 -8.01
CA GLY A 53 25.11 4.30 -7.54
C GLY A 53 26.38 4.46 -8.40
N THR A 54 26.42 3.94 -9.62
CA THR A 54 27.51 4.08 -10.59
C THR A 54 27.34 5.25 -11.55
N GLN A 55 26.18 5.93 -11.55
CA GLN A 55 25.90 7.08 -12.44
C GLN A 55 26.55 8.39 -11.96
N THR A 56 27.20 8.41 -10.79
CA THR A 56 27.78 9.65 -10.21
C THR A 56 29.27 9.87 -10.49
N SER A 57 29.93 8.99 -11.25
CA SER A 57 31.40 9.03 -11.30
C SER A 57 32.06 8.79 -12.66
N SER A 58 31.33 8.41 -13.73
CA SER A 58 32.02 8.04 -14.98
C SER A 58 31.11 8.02 -16.22
N SER A 59 30.52 9.17 -16.54
CA SER A 59 30.26 9.52 -17.93
C SER A 59 30.08 11.02 -18.04
N SER A 60 31.15 11.67 -18.49
CA SER A 60 31.24 13.07 -18.91
C SER A 60 30.34 13.33 -20.12
N SER A 61 29.04 13.39 -19.87
CA SER A 61 28.04 13.91 -20.80
C SER A 61 26.84 14.33 -19.96
N SER A 62 26.67 15.65 -19.84
CA SER A 62 25.47 16.33 -19.37
C SER A 62 24.23 15.74 -20.07
N SER A 63 23.68 14.69 -19.49
CA SER A 63 22.55 13.95 -20.06
C SER A 63 21.45 13.94 -19.01
N SER A 64 20.42 14.74 -19.26
CA SER A 64 19.16 14.65 -18.54
C SER A 64 18.70 13.19 -18.59
N SER A 65 18.54 12.58 -17.41
CA SER A 65 18.08 11.20 -17.30
C SER A 65 16.57 11.20 -17.08
N VAL A 66 15.84 10.63 -18.05
CA VAL A 66 14.38 10.47 -17.95
C VAL A 66 14.07 9.06 -17.49
N LEU A 67 13.41 8.95 -16.34
CA LEU A 67 12.99 7.67 -15.76
C LEU A 67 11.49 7.50 -16.02
N PHE A 68 11.09 6.29 -16.43
CA PHE A 68 9.72 5.98 -16.86
C PHE A 68 9.19 6.98 -17.92
N PRO A 69 9.88 7.12 -19.07
CA PRO A 69 9.63 8.20 -20.04
C PRO A 69 8.22 8.18 -20.65
N LYS A 70 7.54 7.03 -20.67
CA LYS A 70 6.20 6.87 -21.28
C LYS A 70 5.14 6.38 -20.30
N LEU A 71 5.46 6.26 -19.02
CA LEU A 71 4.53 5.69 -18.05
C LEU A 71 3.36 6.63 -17.85
N LYS A 72 2.15 6.13 -18.09
CA LYS A 72 0.88 6.85 -17.97
C LYS A 72 0.09 6.44 -16.75
N GLN A 73 0.15 5.15 -16.40
CA GLN A 73 -0.64 4.56 -15.32
C GLN A 73 0.28 3.81 -14.36
N LEU A 74 0.21 4.16 -13.08
CA LEU A 74 0.93 3.49 -12.00
C LEU A 74 -0.05 3.06 -10.92
N THR A 75 -0.07 1.76 -10.61
CA THR A 75 -0.96 1.19 -9.61
C THR A 75 -0.16 0.40 -8.57
N PHE A 76 -0.40 0.69 -7.30
CA PHE A 76 0.04 -0.12 -6.17
C PHE A 76 -1.19 -0.68 -5.46
N HIS A 77 -1.27 -2.01 -5.33
CA HIS A 77 -2.44 -2.68 -4.77
C HIS A 77 -2.03 -3.72 -3.73
N GLY A 78 -2.64 -3.69 -2.55
CA GLY A 78 -2.47 -4.74 -1.54
C GLY A 78 -1.04 -4.89 -1.01
N MET A 79 -0.24 -3.82 -1.01
CA MET A 79 1.11 -3.83 -0.44
C MET A 79 1.05 -3.52 1.07
N TRP A 80 0.79 -4.55 1.88
CA TRP A 80 0.42 -4.36 3.29
C TRP A 80 1.56 -3.90 4.21
N GLU A 81 2.82 -4.26 3.95
CA GLU A 81 3.97 -3.76 4.74
C GLU A 81 4.61 -2.49 4.17
N TRP A 82 4.11 -1.97 3.05
CA TRP A 82 4.66 -0.78 2.42
C TRP A 82 4.42 0.44 3.29
N LYS A 83 5.52 1.04 3.78
CA LYS A 83 5.54 2.17 4.71
C LYS A 83 5.92 3.47 4.03
N GLN A 84 6.91 3.44 3.14
CA GLN A 84 7.52 4.65 2.62
C GLN A 84 7.73 4.57 1.13
N TRP A 85 7.46 5.68 0.44
CA TRP A 85 7.85 5.83 -0.94
C TRP A 85 8.81 6.99 -1.05
N GLU A 86 10.07 6.61 -1.14
CA GLU A 86 11.21 7.49 -1.27
C GLU A 86 11.62 7.53 -2.75
N GLY A 87 12.20 8.64 -3.16
CA GLY A 87 12.90 8.73 -4.43
C GLY A 87 13.71 10.01 -4.40
N VAL A 88 14.59 10.21 -5.39
CA VAL A 88 15.44 11.41 -5.51
C VAL A 88 14.62 12.71 -5.52
N GLY A 89 14.22 13.15 -4.33
CA GLY A 89 13.79 14.48 -3.96
C GLY A 89 14.92 15.06 -3.14
N GLY A 90 15.84 15.79 -3.80
CA GLY A 90 16.93 16.47 -3.09
C GLY A 90 18.29 16.54 -3.81
N ARG A 91 18.43 16.10 -5.06
CA ARG A 91 19.68 16.29 -5.84
C ARG A 91 19.45 17.15 -7.08
N THR A 92 19.05 18.40 -6.91
CA THR A 92 19.37 19.54 -7.82
C THR A 92 18.94 20.87 -7.19
N GLU A 93 19.35 21.15 -5.95
CA GLU A 93 19.50 22.56 -5.55
C GLU A 93 20.90 23.09 -5.93
N ASN A 94 21.82 22.20 -6.31
CA ASN A 94 23.18 22.55 -6.75
C ASN A 94 23.57 21.81 -8.05
N GLY A 95 23.10 22.32 -9.19
CA GLY A 95 23.88 22.37 -10.44
C GLY A 95 24.47 21.10 -11.07
N GLY A 96 23.95 19.89 -10.82
CA GLY A 96 24.44 18.68 -11.49
C GLY A 96 23.34 17.62 -11.65
N ASP A 97 22.91 17.43 -12.90
CA ASP A 97 22.00 16.40 -13.43
C ASP A 97 20.49 16.57 -13.16
N GLU A 98 19.78 17.12 -14.15
CA GLU A 98 18.32 17.20 -14.20
C GLU A 98 17.70 15.82 -14.47
N ILE A 99 17.27 15.13 -13.41
CA ILE A 99 16.51 13.87 -13.50
C ILE A 99 15.03 14.19 -13.62
N THR A 100 14.41 13.74 -14.72
CA THR A 100 12.96 13.84 -14.90
C THR A 100 12.32 12.48 -14.61
N ILE A 101 11.39 12.42 -13.66
CA ILE A 101 10.72 11.19 -13.24
C ILE A 101 9.29 11.20 -13.76
N MET A 102 8.91 10.16 -14.51
CA MET A 102 7.55 9.91 -15.00
C MET A 102 6.89 11.11 -15.71
N PRO A 103 7.51 11.69 -16.76
CA PRO A 103 7.01 12.88 -17.45
C PRO A 103 5.68 12.69 -18.21
N CYS A 104 5.14 11.48 -18.24
CA CYS A 104 3.88 11.16 -18.92
C CYS A 104 2.81 10.60 -17.96
N LEU A 105 3.05 10.63 -16.64
CA LEU A 105 2.14 10.04 -15.67
C LEU A 105 0.82 10.81 -15.67
N VAL A 106 -0.28 10.09 -15.90
CA VAL A 106 -1.64 10.65 -15.90
C VAL A 106 -2.42 10.16 -14.69
N SER A 107 -2.26 8.88 -14.33
CA SER A 107 -3.04 8.22 -13.29
C SER A 107 -2.14 7.52 -12.28
N LEU A 108 -2.34 7.82 -11.00
CA LEU A 108 -1.75 7.13 -9.87
C LEU A 108 -2.86 6.51 -9.02
N ARG A 109 -2.84 5.19 -8.86
CA ARG A 109 -3.78 4.47 -8.00
C ARG A 109 -3.04 3.76 -6.87
N ILE A 110 -3.50 3.95 -5.64
CA ILE A 110 -2.97 3.29 -4.44
C ILE A 110 -4.15 2.69 -3.68
N GLU A 111 -4.16 1.39 -3.52
CA GLU A 111 -5.29 0.67 -2.95
C GLU A 111 -4.84 -0.40 -1.95
N TYR A 112 -5.54 -0.52 -0.82
CA TYR A 112 -5.26 -1.49 0.25
C TYR A 112 -3.83 -1.38 0.85
N CYS A 113 -3.19 -0.22 0.79
CA CYS A 113 -1.85 0.01 1.36
C CYS A 113 -1.95 0.62 2.78
N ARG A 114 -2.21 -0.22 3.79
CA ARG A 114 -2.56 0.21 5.15
C ARG A 114 -1.40 0.74 5.99
N GLN A 115 -0.15 0.43 5.64
CA GLN A 115 1.02 0.92 6.37
C GLN A 115 1.67 2.16 5.74
N LEU A 116 1.20 2.60 4.57
CA LEU A 116 1.80 3.70 3.84
C LEU A 116 1.74 5.00 4.66
N MET A 117 2.89 5.65 4.82
CA MET A 117 3.05 6.83 5.66
C MET A 117 3.41 8.08 4.87
N ASN A 118 4.04 7.95 3.70
CA ASN A 118 4.44 9.08 2.87
C ASN A 118 4.48 8.72 1.38
N LEU A 119 4.24 9.74 0.57
CA LEU A 119 4.44 9.74 -0.88
C LEU A 119 5.59 10.69 -1.23
N PRO A 120 6.33 10.44 -2.33
CA PRO A 120 7.53 11.19 -2.63
C PRO A 120 7.21 12.57 -3.22
N LEU A 121 8.07 13.55 -2.91
CA LEU A 121 7.88 14.94 -3.33
C LEU A 121 8.00 15.16 -4.84
N PHE A 122 8.69 14.26 -5.57
CA PHE A 122 8.82 14.40 -7.02
C PHE A 122 7.47 14.29 -7.75
N LEU A 123 6.44 13.70 -7.13
CA LEU A 123 5.09 13.62 -7.72
C LEU A 123 4.50 15.01 -7.98
N GLN A 124 4.89 16.03 -7.19
CA GLN A 124 4.50 17.42 -7.43
C GLN A 124 4.94 17.94 -8.81
N LYS A 125 6.04 17.40 -9.36
CA LYS A 125 6.61 17.80 -10.64
C LYS A 125 6.14 16.94 -11.81
N THR A 126 5.29 15.94 -11.56
CA THR A 126 4.72 15.08 -12.61
C THR A 126 3.45 15.70 -13.19
N PRO A 127 3.03 15.38 -14.43
CA PRO A 127 1.79 15.88 -15.01
C PRO A 127 0.56 15.06 -14.58
N VAL A 128 0.60 14.43 -13.41
CA VAL A 128 -0.47 13.55 -12.90
C VAL A 128 -1.77 14.34 -12.81
N ARG A 129 -2.86 13.71 -13.29
CA ARG A 129 -4.19 14.31 -13.33
C ARG A 129 -5.15 13.60 -12.41
N ASN A 130 -5.01 12.28 -12.25
CA ASN A 130 -5.92 11.48 -11.46
C ASN A 130 -5.13 10.75 -10.38
N VAL A 131 -5.46 11.01 -9.12
CA VAL A 131 -4.90 10.30 -7.98
C VAL A 131 -6.04 9.63 -7.23
N GLU A 132 -6.02 8.32 -7.13
CA GLU A 132 -7.01 7.54 -6.42
C GLU A 132 -6.36 6.80 -5.26
N ILE A 133 -6.79 7.09 -4.04
CA ILE A 133 -6.28 6.47 -2.81
C ILE A 133 -7.44 5.81 -2.09
N ARG A 134 -7.46 4.48 -2.07
CA ARG A 134 -8.56 3.69 -1.52
C ARG A 134 -8.09 2.79 -0.39
N LYS A 135 -8.84 2.73 0.71
CA LYS A 135 -8.62 1.76 1.79
C LYS A 135 -7.18 1.74 2.32
N CYS A 136 -6.56 2.92 2.34
CA CYS A 136 -5.22 3.15 2.85
C CYS A 136 -5.27 3.86 4.21
N ARG A 137 -4.13 4.05 4.85
CA ARG A 137 -4.03 4.77 6.12
C ARG A 137 -4.52 6.22 5.96
N ARG A 138 -5.33 6.71 6.90
CA ARG A 138 -5.84 8.10 6.87
C ARG A 138 -4.75 9.17 6.98
N SER A 139 -3.62 8.83 7.60
CA SER A 139 -2.53 9.76 7.92
C SER A 139 -1.35 9.73 6.94
N ILE A 140 -1.57 9.36 5.68
CA ILE A 140 -0.52 9.42 4.65
C ILE A 140 -0.09 10.88 4.46
N ARG A 141 1.21 11.14 4.53
CA ARG A 141 1.79 12.44 4.14
C ARG A 141 1.80 12.54 2.62
N MET A 142 0.90 13.38 2.08
CA MET A 142 0.79 13.65 0.65
C MET A 142 1.73 14.79 0.24
N PRO A 143 2.32 14.73 -0.97
CA PRO A 143 2.93 15.90 -1.58
C PRO A 143 1.87 16.91 -1.97
N VAL A 144 2.31 18.12 -2.33
CA VAL A 144 1.46 19.06 -3.05
C VAL A 144 1.23 18.51 -4.45
N TRP A 145 -0.03 18.39 -4.87
CA TRP A 145 -0.38 17.90 -6.20
C TRP A 145 -0.32 19.02 -7.25
N PRO A 146 -0.08 18.69 -8.54
CA PRO A 146 -0.10 19.67 -9.62
C PRO A 146 -1.43 20.42 -9.75
N GLU A 147 -1.38 21.64 -10.29
CA GLU A 147 -2.59 22.38 -10.67
C GLU A 147 -3.38 21.55 -11.71
N ASN A 148 -4.67 21.29 -11.45
CA ASN A 148 -5.57 20.40 -12.21
C ASN A 148 -5.44 18.88 -11.92
N CYS A 149 -4.85 18.49 -10.79
CA CYS A 149 -4.93 17.11 -10.31
C CYS A 149 -6.24 16.88 -9.52
N GLU A 150 -7.05 15.92 -9.97
CA GLU A 150 -8.20 15.37 -9.27
C GLU A 150 -7.73 14.28 -8.31
N VAL A 151 -7.99 14.47 -7.02
CA VAL A 151 -7.58 13.55 -5.95
C VAL A 151 -8.81 12.97 -5.28
N GLU A 152 -9.03 11.67 -5.45
CA GLU A 152 -10.11 10.92 -4.85
C GLU A 152 -9.57 10.03 -3.71
N ILE A 153 -10.06 10.27 -2.49
CA ILE A 153 -9.67 9.47 -1.32
C ILE A 153 -10.91 8.76 -0.79
N PHE A 154 -10.91 7.43 -0.85
CA PHE A 154 -11.98 6.58 -0.35
C PHE A 154 -11.48 5.82 0.88
N GLN A 155 -12.06 6.11 2.04
CA GLN A 155 -11.80 5.39 3.27
C GLN A 155 -13.06 4.59 3.61
N ASP A 156 -12.88 3.35 4.03
CA ASP A 156 -14.01 2.61 4.60
C ASP A 156 -14.40 3.32 5.92
N GLU A 157 -15.69 3.63 6.08
CA GLU A 157 -16.28 3.95 7.38
C GLU A 157 -15.96 2.78 8.32
N GLU A 158 -15.49 3.05 9.54
CA GLU A 158 -15.22 1.97 10.49
C GLU A 158 -16.49 1.12 10.68
N ASP A 159 -16.36 -0.21 10.65
CA ASP A 159 -17.46 -1.09 11.05
C ASP A 159 -17.96 -0.64 12.43
N PRO A 160 -19.27 -0.49 12.64
CA PRO A 160 -19.81 -0.06 13.92
C PRO A 160 -19.29 -1.02 14.99
N VAL A 161 -18.61 -0.47 16.00
CA VAL A 161 -18.17 -1.22 17.18
C VAL A 161 -19.41 -1.86 17.77
N ILE A 162 -19.57 -3.17 17.58
CA ILE A 162 -20.61 -3.94 18.26
C ILE A 162 -20.21 -3.91 19.74
N PRO A 163 -21.01 -3.28 20.63
CA PRO A 163 -20.69 -3.27 22.04
C PRO A 163 -20.70 -4.71 22.54
N ASP A 164 -19.64 -5.09 23.23
CA ASP A 164 -19.50 -6.37 23.90
C ASP A 164 -20.58 -6.48 24.99
N VAL A 165 -21.69 -7.16 24.67
CA VAL A 165 -22.71 -7.54 25.65
C VAL A 165 -22.27 -8.85 26.31
N SER A 166 -21.32 -8.75 27.23
CA SER A 166 -21.00 -9.80 28.19
C SER A 166 -20.90 -9.26 29.61
N GLU A 167 -21.94 -8.57 30.07
CA GLU A 167 -22.27 -8.51 31.51
C GLU A 167 -23.47 -9.42 31.76
N SER A 168 -23.18 -10.70 31.98
CA SER A 168 -24.08 -11.59 32.73
C SER A 168 -23.82 -11.34 34.21
N ASP A 169 -24.66 -10.49 34.82
CA ASP A 169 -24.78 -10.41 36.28
C ASP A 169 -25.16 -11.80 36.83
N GLU A 170 -24.22 -12.45 37.50
CA GLU A 170 -24.53 -13.58 38.37
C GLU A 170 -25.20 -13.04 39.63
N THR A 171 -26.53 -13.10 39.69
CA THR A 171 -27.25 -12.98 40.96
C THR A 171 -27.20 -14.33 41.67
N GLU A 172 -26.48 -14.34 42.79
CA GLU A 172 -26.46 -15.41 43.80
C GLU A 172 -27.89 -15.86 44.15
N ILE A 173 -28.20 -17.14 43.95
CA ILE A 173 -29.37 -17.78 44.57
C ILE A 173 -28.87 -18.54 45.79
N GLU A 174 -29.21 -17.98 46.94
CA GLU A 174 -29.04 -18.54 48.28
C GLU A 174 -29.73 -19.92 48.35
N SER A 175 -28.93 -20.97 48.50
CA SER A 175 -29.41 -22.35 48.66
C SER A 175 -29.66 -22.64 50.14
N ASP A 176 -30.93 -22.59 50.56
CA ASP A 176 -31.38 -23.15 51.82
C ASP A 176 -32.29 -24.37 51.60
N GLU A 177 -32.18 -25.28 52.57
CA GLU A 177 -33.04 -26.44 52.87
C GLU A 177 -32.59 -27.83 52.35
N GLU A 178 -31.68 -28.45 53.11
CA GLU A 178 -31.82 -29.87 53.46
C GLU A 178 -32.86 -30.03 54.58
N ILE A 179 -33.98 -30.72 54.33
CA ILE A 179 -34.62 -31.62 55.31
C ILE A 179 -35.19 -32.83 54.55
N THR A 180 -34.49 -33.95 54.64
CA THR A 180 -35.05 -35.28 54.35
C THR A 180 -35.65 -35.85 55.63
N THR A 181 -36.96 -36.13 55.65
CA THR A 181 -37.56 -37.09 56.60
C THR A 181 -38.82 -37.71 56.00
N THR A 182 -38.69 -39.00 55.65
CA THR A 182 -39.62 -40.14 55.83
C THR A 182 -41.13 -39.93 55.65
N SER A 183 -41.76 -40.72 54.75
CA SER A 183 -42.75 -41.78 55.10
C SER A 183 -43.88 -41.99 54.08
N CYS A 184 -44.04 -43.27 53.69
CA CYS A 184 -45.27 -44.01 53.34
C CYS A 184 -45.99 -43.90 51.97
N GLY A 185 -45.99 -45.06 51.27
CA GLY A 185 -47.14 -45.67 50.57
C GLY A 185 -47.38 -45.18 49.14
N TRP A 186 -47.61 -46.00 48.11
CA TRP A 186 -48.33 -47.28 48.04
C TRP A 186 -47.76 -48.19 46.93
N LYS A 187 -47.98 -49.50 47.13
CA LYS A 187 -47.70 -50.64 46.25
C LYS A 187 -48.52 -50.65 44.95
N ALA A 188 -47.99 -51.43 44.00
CA ALA A 188 -48.70 -52.35 43.09
C ALA A 188 -49.45 -51.70 41.89
N LEU A 189 -49.57 -52.30 40.70
CA LEU A 189 -49.50 -53.70 40.28
C LEU A 189 -49.28 -53.78 38.75
N CYS A 190 -48.79 -54.92 38.29
CA CYS A 190 -48.63 -55.34 36.90
C CYS A 190 -49.90 -55.23 36.03
N GLY A 191 -49.66 -55.09 34.72
CA GLY A 191 -50.54 -55.49 33.62
C GLY A 191 -49.68 -55.76 32.39
#